data_AF-I3UFK8-F1
#
_entry.id   AF-I3UFK8-F1
#
_cell.length_a   1.000
_cell.length_b   1.000
_cell.length_c   1.000
_cell.angle_alpha   90.00
_cell.angle_beta   90.00
_cell.angle_gamma   90.00
#
_symmetry.space_group_name_H-M   'P 1'
#
loop_
_entity.id
_entity.type
_entity.pdbx_description
1 polymer ?
#
loop_
_entity_poly.entity_id
_entity_poly.type
_entity_poly.pdbx_seq_one_letter_code
_entity_poly.pdbx_strand_id
1 'polypeptide(L)'
;MGFDSIEPYLAWKDRGIIILCRTSNPGGSDLQFVESASGEPLYLHVASMVAEKWNTHGQCGLVVGATFPEELSKVRARVGDAMPLLVPGIGAQGGDIEETVTAGRNIAGTGMMINSSRAILYASSDENWKEEAARVARETRDQINQARAG
;
A
#
# COMPACT_ATOMS: atom_id res chain seq x y z
N MET A 1 12.39 -10.04 -12.94
CA MET A 1 12.37 -11.38 -12.29
C MET A 1 10.91 -11.76 -12.05
N GLY A 2 10.57 -13.06 -12.03
CA GLY A 2 9.19 -13.55 -12.01
C GLY A 2 8.84 -14.29 -10.71
N PHE A 3 7.90 -15.25 -10.80
CA PHE A 3 7.45 -16.05 -9.66
C PHE A 3 8.58 -16.80 -8.95
N ASP A 4 9.58 -17.28 -9.70
CA ASP A 4 10.79 -17.95 -9.23
C ASP A 4 11.56 -17.12 -8.18
N SER A 5 11.46 -15.79 -8.24
CA SER A 5 12.07 -14.90 -7.24
C SER A 5 11.28 -14.79 -5.92
N ILE A 6 10.01 -15.18 -5.93
CA ILE A 6 9.09 -15.12 -4.78
C ILE A 6 8.89 -16.50 -4.15
N GLU A 7 8.90 -17.56 -4.95
CA GLU A 7 8.64 -18.94 -4.54
C GLU A 7 9.42 -19.39 -3.29
N PRO A 8 10.74 -19.12 -3.14
CA PRO A 8 11.48 -19.53 -1.95
C PRO A 8 10.93 -18.92 -0.64
N TYR A 9 10.31 -17.73 -0.73
CA TYR A 9 9.75 -17.05 0.43
C TYR A 9 8.36 -17.59 0.79
N LEU A 10 7.63 -18.19 -0.14
CA LEU A 10 6.32 -18.82 0.11
C LEU A 10 6.44 -20.13 0.89
N ALA A 11 7.64 -20.69 1.04
CA ALA A 11 7.89 -21.85 1.90
C ALA A 11 7.68 -21.54 3.39
N TRP A 12 7.80 -20.27 3.80
CA TRP A 12 7.66 -19.82 5.18
C TRP A 12 6.19 -19.55 5.52
N LYS A 13 5.44 -20.61 5.88
CA LYS A 13 3.98 -20.56 6.11
C LYS A 13 3.54 -19.62 7.24
N ASP A 14 4.44 -19.25 8.15
CA ASP A 14 4.23 -18.34 9.28
C ASP A 14 4.58 -16.87 8.95
N ARG A 15 4.96 -16.56 7.71
CA ARG A 15 5.41 -15.23 7.27
C ARG A 15 4.53 -14.71 6.13
N GLY A 16 4.52 -13.38 5.99
CA GLY A 16 3.88 -12.69 4.87
C GLY A 16 4.92 -12.00 3.97
N ILE A 17 4.57 -11.78 2.71
CA ILE A 17 5.43 -11.12 1.71
C ILE A 17 4.66 -9.94 1.13
N ILE A 18 5.32 -8.78 1.02
CA ILE A 18 4.72 -7.59 0.42
C ILE A 18 5.48 -7.28 -0.87
N ILE A 19 4.79 -7.40 -2.00
CA ILE A 19 5.38 -7.31 -3.34
C ILE A 19 5.17 -5.89 -3.89
N LEU A 20 6.19 -5.33 -4.55
CA LEU A 20 6.07 -4.02 -5.17
C LEU A 20 5.09 -4.08 -6.35
N CYS A 21 4.07 -3.20 -6.33
CA CYS A 21 3.05 -3.12 -7.39
C CYS A 21 3.05 -1.73 -8.03
N ARG A 22 2.54 -0.72 -7.33
CA ARG A 22 2.52 0.68 -7.78
C ARG A 22 3.16 1.58 -6.73
N THR A 23 4.39 2.01 -6.93
CA THR A 23 5.12 2.80 -5.93
C THR A 23 4.82 4.30 -6.02
N SER A 24 4.99 5.03 -4.92
CA SER A 24 4.67 6.48 -4.83
C SER A 24 5.77 7.41 -5.35
N ASN A 25 6.93 6.90 -5.75
CA ASN A 25 8.05 7.71 -6.21
C ASN A 25 7.90 8.09 -7.71
N PRO A 26 8.45 9.25 -8.15
CA PRO A 26 8.33 9.71 -9.55
C PRO A 26 8.78 8.68 -10.58
N GLY A 27 9.95 8.06 -10.39
CA GLY A 27 10.48 7.03 -11.30
C GLY A 27 9.71 5.70 -11.29
N GLY A 28 8.71 5.52 -10.42
CA GLY A 28 7.83 4.36 -10.49
C GLY A 28 7.07 4.32 -11.81
N SER A 29 6.70 5.50 -12.34
CA SER A 29 5.93 5.60 -13.58
C SER A 29 6.69 5.19 -14.84
N ASP A 30 8.03 5.24 -14.82
CA ASP A 30 8.88 4.91 -15.96
C ASP A 30 8.63 3.49 -16.50
N LEU A 31 8.29 2.56 -15.61
CA LEU A 31 8.01 1.17 -15.95
C LEU A 31 6.59 0.74 -15.59
N GLN A 32 6.05 1.20 -14.46
CA GLN A 32 4.77 0.69 -13.95
C GLN A 32 3.58 1.12 -14.80
N PHE A 33 3.70 2.21 -15.57
CA PHE A 33 2.68 2.67 -16.53
C PHE A 33 2.89 2.15 -17.94
N VAL A 34 3.96 1.38 -18.21
CA VAL A 34 4.14 0.77 -19.53
C VAL A 34 2.96 -0.17 -19.76
N GLU A 35 2.21 0.10 -20.81
CA GLU A 35 1.04 -0.69 -21.18
C GLU A 35 1.45 -1.92 -21.99
N SER A 36 0.79 -3.03 -21.70
CA SER A 36 0.79 -4.20 -22.56
C SER A 36 0.08 -3.91 -23.89
N ALA A 37 0.18 -4.85 -24.85
CA ALA A 37 -0.54 -4.73 -26.12
C ALA A 37 -2.07 -4.63 -25.96
N SER A 38 -2.63 -5.05 -24.82
CA SER A 38 -4.04 -4.91 -24.47
C SER A 38 -4.39 -3.59 -23.77
N GLY A 39 -3.45 -2.65 -23.64
CA GLY A 39 -3.65 -1.36 -22.97
C GLY A 39 -3.68 -1.44 -21.44
N GLU A 40 -3.31 -2.58 -20.85
CA GLU A 40 -3.25 -2.71 -19.39
C GLU A 40 -1.87 -2.28 -18.88
N PRO A 41 -1.78 -1.35 -17.91
CA PRO A 41 -0.51 -0.94 -17.32
C PRO A 41 0.13 -2.06 -16.50
N LEU A 42 1.46 -2.13 -16.53
CA LEU A 42 2.25 -3.19 -15.91
C LEU A 42 1.89 -3.43 -14.43
N TYR A 43 1.61 -2.39 -13.64
CA TYR A 43 1.27 -2.58 -12.23
C TYR A 43 -0.03 -3.40 -12.03
N LEU A 44 -1.03 -3.26 -12.90
CA LEU A 44 -2.25 -4.07 -12.83
C LEU A 44 -1.98 -5.51 -13.24
N HIS A 45 -1.09 -5.71 -14.20
CA HIS A 45 -0.63 -7.05 -14.56
C HIS A 45 0.05 -7.75 -13.37
N VAL A 46 0.91 -7.03 -12.64
CA VAL A 46 1.53 -7.53 -11.40
C VAL A 46 0.47 -7.86 -10.35
N ALA A 47 -0.50 -6.99 -10.13
CA ALA A 47 -1.60 -7.25 -9.19
C ALA A 47 -2.37 -8.53 -9.53
N SER A 48 -2.70 -8.75 -10.81
CA SER A 48 -3.33 -10.00 -11.29
C SER A 48 -2.46 -11.22 -11.02
N MET A 49 -1.18 -11.17 -11.39
CA MET A 49 -0.29 -12.32 -11.19
C MET A 49 -0.20 -12.71 -9.72
N VAL A 50 -0.11 -11.73 -8.82
CA VAL A 50 -0.04 -12.00 -7.38
C VAL A 50 -1.36 -12.55 -6.86
N ALA A 51 -2.50 -11.94 -7.22
CA ALA A 51 -3.83 -12.36 -6.77
C ALA A 51 -4.22 -13.74 -7.26
N GLU A 52 -3.95 -14.05 -8.53
CA GLU A 52 -4.47 -15.26 -9.19
C GLU A 52 -3.50 -16.43 -9.14
N LYS A 53 -2.18 -16.17 -9.10
CA LYS A 53 -1.16 -17.22 -9.27
C LYS A 53 -0.21 -17.36 -8.09
N TRP A 54 0.28 -16.24 -7.54
CA TRP A 54 1.38 -16.31 -6.57
C TRP A 54 0.90 -16.43 -5.13
N ASN A 55 -0.29 -15.93 -4.80
CA ASN A 55 -0.86 -15.94 -3.45
C ASN A 55 -1.46 -17.31 -3.05
N THR A 56 -0.67 -18.37 -3.17
CA THR A 56 -1.11 -19.77 -3.01
C THR A 56 -1.63 -20.11 -1.60
N HIS A 57 -1.17 -19.39 -0.58
CA HIS A 57 -1.50 -19.65 0.82
C HIS A 57 -2.07 -18.41 1.55
N GLY A 58 -2.44 -17.35 0.82
CA GLY A 58 -2.96 -16.12 1.45
C GLY A 58 -1.89 -15.26 2.17
N GLN A 59 -0.62 -15.39 1.78
CA GLN A 59 0.52 -14.76 2.46
C GLN A 59 1.01 -13.48 1.77
N CYS A 60 0.51 -13.20 0.56
CA CYS A 60 0.96 -12.06 -0.23
C CYS A 60 0.15 -10.81 0.10
N GLY A 61 0.81 -9.67 0.09
CA GLY A 61 0.24 -8.33 -0.02
C GLY A 61 0.97 -7.51 -1.08
N LEU A 62 0.48 -6.31 -1.37
CA LEU A 62 1.09 -5.43 -2.37
C LEU A 62 1.45 -4.07 -1.78
N VAL A 63 2.51 -3.46 -2.31
CA VAL A 63 2.82 -2.04 -2.09
C VAL A 63 2.11 -1.20 -3.13
N VAL A 64 1.28 -0.26 -2.67
CA VAL A 64 0.56 0.69 -3.52
C VAL A 64 0.64 2.09 -2.91
N GLY A 65 1.16 3.07 -3.65
CA GLY A 65 1.41 4.42 -3.15
C GLY A 65 0.14 5.22 -2.86
N ALA A 66 0.13 5.97 -1.77
CA ALA A 66 -0.98 6.84 -1.34
C ALA A 66 -1.21 8.07 -2.26
N THR A 67 -0.21 8.44 -3.08
CA THR A 67 -0.26 9.61 -3.96
C THR A 67 -1.09 9.40 -5.23
N PHE A 68 -1.64 8.19 -5.41
CA PHE A 68 -2.34 7.75 -6.62
C PHE A 68 -3.65 7.00 -6.24
N PRO A 69 -4.69 7.71 -5.74
CA PRO A 69 -5.90 7.05 -5.23
C PRO A 69 -6.67 6.27 -6.29
N GLU A 70 -6.70 6.73 -7.55
CA GLU A 70 -7.37 6.02 -8.63
C GLU A 70 -6.70 4.67 -8.92
N GLU A 71 -5.38 4.65 -8.99
CA GLU A 71 -4.57 3.45 -9.15
C GLU A 71 -4.72 2.51 -7.95
N LEU A 72 -4.77 3.06 -6.74
CA LEU A 72 -5.03 2.29 -5.51
C LEU A 72 -6.39 1.58 -5.57
N SER A 73 -7.44 2.28 -6.03
CA SER A 73 -8.76 1.69 -6.23
C SER A 73 -8.75 0.58 -7.29
N LYS A 74 -8.06 0.79 -8.42
CA LYS A 74 -7.91 -0.25 -9.46
C LYS A 74 -7.17 -1.49 -8.93
N VAL A 75 -6.12 -1.30 -8.13
CA VAL A 75 -5.41 -2.43 -7.49
C VAL A 75 -6.32 -3.13 -6.48
N ARG A 76 -7.02 -2.41 -5.60
CA ARG A 76 -7.98 -3.01 -4.65
C ARG A 76 -9.02 -3.86 -5.38
N ALA A 77 -9.63 -3.32 -6.44
CA ALA A 77 -10.59 -4.06 -7.25
C ALA A 77 -9.99 -5.33 -7.87
N ARG A 78 -8.70 -5.29 -8.26
CA ARG A 78 -8.02 -6.45 -8.84
C ARG A 78 -7.69 -7.55 -7.83
N VAL A 79 -7.28 -7.19 -6.62
CA VAL A 79 -6.80 -8.16 -5.61
C VAL A 79 -7.88 -8.67 -4.66
N GLY A 80 -9.06 -8.05 -4.69
CA GLY A 80 -10.20 -8.40 -3.85
C GLY A 80 -10.03 -7.99 -2.38
N ASP A 81 -10.94 -8.46 -1.52
CA ASP A 81 -11.03 -8.01 -0.13
C ASP A 81 -10.00 -8.63 0.83
N ALA A 82 -9.51 -9.83 0.50
CA ALA A 82 -8.67 -10.62 1.39
C ALA A 82 -7.20 -10.16 1.40
N MET A 83 -6.70 -9.62 0.29
CA MET A 83 -5.29 -9.28 0.16
C MET A 83 -4.98 -7.93 0.84
N PRO A 84 -4.01 -7.86 1.76
CA PRO A 84 -3.63 -6.61 2.40
C PRO A 84 -2.77 -5.73 1.46
N LEU A 85 -2.95 -4.42 1.56
CA LEU A 85 -2.17 -3.42 0.85
C LEU A 85 -1.30 -2.62 1.82
N LEU A 86 0.01 -2.58 1.59
CA LEU A 86 0.92 -1.63 2.23
C LEU A 86 0.89 -0.32 1.46
N VAL A 87 0.51 0.76 2.13
CA VAL A 87 0.26 2.05 1.50
C VAL A 87 1.19 3.12 2.05
N PRO A 88 2.39 3.28 1.46
CA PRO A 88 3.30 4.35 1.80
C PRO A 88 2.91 5.67 1.12
N GLY A 89 3.24 6.78 1.76
CA GLY A 89 3.17 8.12 1.14
C GLY A 89 2.27 9.12 1.84
N ILE A 90 1.60 8.74 2.93
CA ILE A 90 0.89 9.68 3.79
C ILE A 90 1.89 10.60 4.51
N GLY A 91 1.56 11.89 4.60
CA GLY A 91 2.39 12.93 5.21
C GLY A 91 3.44 13.47 4.24
N ALA A 92 4.69 13.00 4.35
CA ALA A 92 5.83 13.63 3.68
C ALA A 92 5.88 13.48 2.14
N GLN A 93 4.99 12.69 1.54
CA GLN A 93 4.84 12.59 0.07
C GLN A 93 3.51 13.19 -0.41
N GLY A 94 2.71 13.75 0.50
CA GLY A 94 1.48 14.47 0.16
C GLY A 94 0.26 13.60 -0.14
N GLY A 95 0.27 12.31 0.20
CA GLY A 95 -0.94 11.49 0.09
C GLY A 95 -2.02 11.96 1.09
N ASP A 96 -3.26 12.10 0.60
CA ASP A 96 -4.43 12.43 1.40
C ASP A 96 -4.99 11.17 2.09
N ILE A 97 -5.31 11.27 3.38
CA ILE A 97 -5.75 10.12 4.19
C ILE A 97 -7.15 9.67 3.78
N GLU A 98 -8.08 10.59 3.55
CA GLU A 98 -9.48 10.29 3.26
C GLU A 98 -9.62 9.63 1.89
N GLU A 99 -8.99 10.20 0.87
CA GLU A 99 -8.95 9.63 -0.48
C GLU A 99 -8.27 8.26 -0.48
N THR A 100 -7.14 8.13 0.24
CA THR A 100 -6.39 6.87 0.35
C THR A 100 -7.25 5.77 0.98
N VAL A 101 -7.90 6.06 2.12
CA VAL A 101 -8.75 5.08 2.81
C VAL A 101 -9.95 4.71 1.94
N THR A 102 -10.59 5.69 1.32
CA THR A 102 -11.75 5.47 0.44
C THR A 102 -11.40 4.58 -0.75
N ALA A 103 -10.25 4.83 -1.37
CA ALA A 103 -9.80 4.05 -2.53
C ALA A 103 -9.30 2.64 -2.17
N GLY A 104 -8.63 2.48 -1.02
CA GLY A 104 -7.88 1.26 -0.71
C GLY A 104 -8.56 0.29 0.26
N ARG A 105 -9.59 0.71 1.00
CA ARG A 105 -10.24 -0.15 2.01
C ARG A 105 -10.97 -1.32 1.34
N ASN A 106 -10.98 -2.47 2.01
CA ASN A 106 -11.85 -3.58 1.64
C ASN A 106 -13.30 -3.32 2.15
N ILE A 107 -14.23 -4.22 1.82
CA ILE A 107 -15.64 -4.10 2.22
C ILE A 107 -15.86 -4.01 3.74
N ALA A 108 -14.95 -4.56 4.55
CA ALA A 108 -14.98 -4.46 6.00
C ALA A 108 -14.36 -3.16 6.55
N GLY A 109 -13.97 -2.23 5.67
CA GLY A 109 -13.27 -1.01 6.04
C GLY A 109 -11.86 -1.25 6.57
N THR A 110 -11.20 -2.35 6.18
CA THR A 110 -9.85 -2.75 6.61
C THR A 110 -8.97 -3.07 5.39
N GLY A 111 -7.97 -3.95 5.53
CA GLY A 111 -7.17 -4.45 4.41
C GLY A 111 -6.03 -3.54 3.98
N MET A 112 -5.72 -2.50 4.76
CA MET A 112 -4.67 -1.54 4.49
C MET A 112 -3.71 -1.40 5.67
N MET A 113 -2.43 -1.27 5.37
CA MET A 113 -1.37 -0.86 6.28
C MET A 113 -0.85 0.49 5.78
N ILE A 114 -1.36 1.58 6.34
CA ILE A 114 -0.93 2.94 5.95
C ILE A 114 0.38 3.26 6.66
N ASN A 115 1.45 3.53 5.90
CA ASN A 115 2.75 3.87 6.45
C ASN A 115 2.99 5.39 6.45
N SER A 116 3.28 5.93 7.64
CA SER A 116 3.73 7.30 7.85
C SER A 116 5.02 7.26 8.68
N SER A 117 6.17 7.55 8.05
CA SER A 117 7.47 7.46 8.70
C SER A 117 8.02 8.85 9.07
N ARG A 118 8.40 9.65 8.06
CA ARG A 118 9.05 10.96 8.27
C ARG A 118 8.18 11.96 9.02
N ALA A 119 6.87 11.96 8.79
CA ALA A 119 5.94 12.85 9.50
C ALA A 119 5.90 12.57 11.01
N ILE A 120 6.08 11.31 11.42
CA ILE A 120 6.13 10.91 12.83
C ILE A 120 7.53 11.12 13.39
N LEU A 121 8.57 10.60 12.72
CA LEU A 121 9.95 10.65 13.19
C LEU A 121 10.50 12.06 13.33
N TYR A 122 10.06 12.98 12.46
CA TYR A 122 10.53 14.37 12.44
C TYR A 122 9.43 15.36 12.83
N ALA A 123 8.47 14.92 13.66
CA ALA A 123 7.44 15.78 14.22
C ALA A 123 8.03 16.91 15.09
N SER A 124 9.18 16.66 15.71
CA SER A 124 9.96 17.66 16.45
C SER A 124 11.45 17.32 16.41
N SER A 125 12.29 18.35 16.42
CA SER A 125 13.75 18.25 16.58
C SER A 125 14.21 18.61 18.00
N ASP A 126 13.27 18.95 18.89
CA ASP A 126 13.54 19.40 20.26
C ASP A 126 13.48 18.24 21.27
N GLU A 127 13.72 18.52 22.55
CA GLU A 127 13.73 17.50 23.62
C GLU A 127 12.38 16.77 23.78
N ASN A 128 11.27 17.36 23.32
CA ASN A 128 9.91 16.81 23.36
C ASN A 128 9.57 15.88 22.17
N TRP A 129 10.57 15.39 21.43
CA TRP A 129 10.36 14.58 20.23
C TRP A 129 9.52 13.32 20.47
N LYS A 130 9.58 12.73 21.67
CA LYS A 130 8.79 11.53 22.01
C LYS A 130 7.30 11.86 22.10
N GLU A 131 6.98 12.94 22.78
CA GLU A 131 5.62 13.44 22.95
C GLU A 131 5.02 13.82 21.60
N GLU A 132 5.78 14.55 20.77
CA GLU A 132 5.35 14.99 19.45
C GLU A 132 5.19 13.83 18.46
N ALA A 133 6.14 12.89 18.41
CA ALA A 133 6.00 11.69 17.58
C ALA A 133 4.76 10.87 17.98
N ALA A 134 4.53 10.71 19.29
CA ALA A 134 3.35 10.01 19.80
C ALA A 134 2.04 10.77 19.49
N ARG A 135 2.06 12.11 19.53
CA ARG A 135 0.92 12.96 19.16
C ARG A 135 0.58 12.78 17.68
N VAL A 136 1.55 12.95 16.77
CA VAL A 136 1.33 12.80 15.32
C VAL A 136 0.89 11.37 14.95
N ALA A 137 1.45 10.35 15.61
CA ALA A 137 1.00 8.97 15.41
C ALA A 137 -0.47 8.76 15.80
N ARG A 138 -0.91 9.32 16.94
CA ARG A 138 -2.31 9.26 17.38
C ARG A 138 -3.24 10.02 16.44
N GLU A 139 -2.87 11.23 16.05
CA GLU A 139 -3.65 12.04 15.10
C GLU A 139 -3.82 11.34 13.76
N THR A 140 -2.74 10.78 13.21
CA THR A 140 -2.79 10.01 11.96
C THR A 140 -3.73 8.81 12.08
N ARG A 141 -3.65 8.06 13.19
CA ARG A 141 -4.56 6.92 13.46
C ARG A 141 -6.02 7.38 13.54
N ASP A 142 -6.27 8.48 14.23
CA ASP A 142 -7.64 8.98 14.46
C ASP A 142 -8.27 9.48 13.16
N GLN A 143 -7.50 10.18 12.30
CA GLN A 143 -7.91 10.56 10.95
C GLN A 143 -8.22 9.34 10.08
N ILE A 144 -7.38 8.30 10.12
CA ILE A 144 -7.64 7.04 9.39
C ILE A 144 -8.95 6.40 9.89
N ASN A 145 -9.16 6.33 11.20
CA ASN A 145 -10.37 5.73 11.76
C ASN A 145 -11.63 6.54 11.44
N GLN A 146 -11.53 7.86 11.38
CA GLN A 146 -12.63 8.73 10.96
C GLN A 146 -12.99 8.48 9.49
N ALA A 147 -12.00 8.43 8.59
CA ALA A 147 -12.21 8.13 7.17
C ALA A 147 -12.76 6.71 6.94
N ARG A 148 -12.49 5.75 7.84
CA ARG A 148 -13.05 4.39 7.77
C ARG A 148 -14.53 4.33 8.14
N ALA A 149 -15.01 5.25 8.98
CA ALA A 149 -16.38 5.27 9.49
C ALA A 149 -17.38 5.96 8.56
N GLY A 150 -16.90 6.72 7.56
CA GLY A 150 -17.69 7.24 6.45
C GLY A 150 -17.96 6.19 5.37
#